data_AF-T1C672-F1
#
_entry.id   AF-T1C672-F1
#
_cell.length_a   1.000
_cell.length_b   1.000
_cell.length_c   1.000
_cell.angle_alpha   90.00
_cell.angle_beta   90.00
_cell.angle_gamma   90.00
#
_symmetry.space_group_name_H-M   'P 1'
#
loop_
_entity.id
_entity.type
_entity.pdbx_description
1 polymer ?
#
loop_
_entity_poly.entity_id
_entity_poly.type
_entity_poly.pdbx_seq_one_letter_code
_entity_poly.pdbx_strand_id
1 'polypeptide(L)'
;MAGTEILIAPIMQEGTKVRDLILPKGRWYSYESGKIYGGEAMIQSEGDIPIFQRENSVIIVNSKLYIFGKIEENIFFNGEWHRLKRSNEKPSLGDHVMKENEFII
;
A
#
# COMPACT_ATOMS: atom_id res chain seq x y z
N MET A 1 -1.86 -8.61 8.32
CA MET A 1 -1.16 -7.79 7.31
C MET A 1 -0.77 -8.70 6.17
N ALA A 2 -0.80 -8.19 4.94
CA ALA A 2 -0.21 -8.85 3.78
C ALA A 2 1.09 -8.09 3.45
N GLY A 3 2.22 -8.66 3.85
CA GLY A 3 3.50 -7.97 3.87
C GLY A 3 3.52 -6.77 4.81
N THR A 4 4.35 -5.76 4.51
CA THR A 4 4.41 -4.50 5.25
C THR A 4 3.58 -3.38 4.62
N GLU A 5 3.00 -3.67 3.46
CA GLU A 5 2.42 -2.70 2.53
C GLU A 5 0.91 -2.61 2.70
N ILE A 6 0.26 -3.73 3.03
CA ILE A 6 -1.20 -3.83 3.14
C ILE A 6 -1.63 -4.31 4.53
N LEU A 7 -2.55 -3.56 5.13
CA LEU A 7 -3.31 -3.98 6.29
C LEU A 7 -4.72 -4.37 5.85
N ILE A 8 -5.11 -5.61 6.13
CA ILE A 8 -6.46 -6.14 5.89
C ILE A 8 -7.01 -6.55 7.24
N ALA A 9 -8.24 -6.12 7.52
CA ALA A 9 -8.81 -6.21 8.85
C ALA A 9 -10.31 -6.54 8.78
N PRO A 10 -10.69 -7.76 8.34
CA PRO A 10 -12.09 -8.13 8.15
C PRO A 10 -12.91 -8.00 9.44
N ILE A 11 -14.19 -7.66 9.31
CA ILE A 11 -15.13 -7.71 10.43
C ILE A 11 -15.59 -9.16 10.60
N MET A 12 -15.26 -9.76 11.74
CA MET A 12 -15.50 -11.18 12.00
C MET A 12 -16.78 -11.45 12.80
N GLN A 13 -17.41 -10.41 13.35
CA GLN A 13 -18.58 -10.55 14.20
C GLN A 13 -19.86 -10.29 13.42
N GLU A 14 -20.78 -11.25 13.45
CA GLU A 14 -22.06 -11.14 12.77
C GLU A 14 -22.89 -9.97 13.32
N GLY A 15 -23.55 -9.24 12.41
CA GLY A 15 -24.36 -8.06 12.75
C GLY A 15 -23.55 -6.79 13.02
N THR A 16 -22.22 -6.88 13.12
CA THR A 16 -21.34 -5.74 13.32
C THR A 16 -20.93 -5.13 11.97
N LYS A 17 -20.99 -3.79 11.88
CA LYS A 17 -20.56 -3.03 10.68
C LYS A 17 -19.29 -2.21 10.88
N VAL A 18 -18.78 -2.21 12.11
CA VAL A 18 -17.71 -1.33 12.54
C VAL A 18 -16.73 -2.09 13.44
N ARG A 19 -15.44 -1.85 13.30
CA ARG A 19 -14.42 -2.42 14.18
C ARG A 19 -13.41 -1.37 14.64
N ASP A 20 -12.87 -1.59 15.82
CA ASP A 20 -11.66 -0.89 16.25
C ASP A 20 -10.43 -1.55 15.61
N LEU A 21 -9.49 -0.70 15.17
CA LEU A 21 -8.34 -1.10 14.39
C LEU A 21 -7.13 -0.30 14.84
N ILE A 22 -6.04 -1.00 15.17
CA ILE A 22 -4.76 -0.37 15.50
C ILE A 22 -3.96 -0.26 14.21
N LEU A 23 -3.63 0.97 13.83
CA LEU A 23 -2.73 1.26 12.72
C LEU A 23 -1.28 1.24 13.21
N PRO A 24 -0.40 0.41 12.63
CA PRO A 24 1.03 0.44 12.94
C PRO A 24 1.68 1.77 12.57
N LYS A 25 2.90 2.02 13.03
CA LYS A 25 3.67 3.23 12.68
C LYS A 25 3.77 3.44 11.15
N GLY A 26 3.42 4.65 10.71
CA GLY A 26 3.45 5.06 9.30
C GLY A 26 2.29 5.96 8.94
N ARG A 27 2.01 6.11 7.65
CA ARG A 27 0.75 6.68 7.14
C ARG A 27 0.00 5.61 6.37
N TRP A 28 -1.32 5.61 6.51
CA TRP A 28 -2.19 4.55 5.98
C TRP A 28 -3.35 5.15 5.19
N TYR A 29 -3.50 4.75 3.94
CA TYR A 29 -4.60 5.16 3.07
C TYR A 29 -5.69 4.10 3.07
N SER A 30 -6.90 4.45 3.49
CA SER A 30 -8.07 3.55 3.47
C SER A 30 -8.63 3.43 2.06
N TYR A 31 -8.87 2.20 1.60
CA TYR A 31 -9.46 1.94 0.29
C TYR A 31 -10.96 2.28 0.26
N GLU A 32 -11.64 2.18 1.40
CA GLU A 32 -13.08 2.39 1.52
C GLU A 32 -13.42 3.87 1.60
N SER A 33 -12.69 4.63 2.42
CA SER A 33 -12.98 6.04 2.67
C SER A 33 -12.13 7.01 1.86
N GLY A 34 -11.04 6.54 1.26
CA GLY A 34 -10.03 7.37 0.60
C GLY A 34 -9.25 8.29 1.55
N LYS A 35 -9.44 8.17 2.87
CA LYS A 35 -8.78 9.01 3.87
C LYS A 35 -7.39 8.47 4.21
N ILE A 36 -6.50 9.39 4.59
CA ILE A 36 -5.17 9.08 5.12
C ILE A 36 -5.20 9.21 6.63
N TYR A 37 -4.66 8.20 7.31
CA TYR A 37 -4.55 8.11 8.76
C TYR A 37 -3.08 8.06 9.18
N GLY A 38 -2.77 8.71 10.30
CA GLY A 38 -1.51 8.50 11.00
C GLY A 38 -1.50 7.15 11.71
N GLY A 39 -0.34 6.51 11.71
CA GLY A 39 -0.09 5.28 12.46
C GLY A 39 0.08 5.51 13.96
N GLU A 40 0.34 4.43 14.69
CA GLU A 40 0.36 4.43 16.16
C GLU A 40 -0.94 4.98 16.76
N ALA A 41 -2.05 4.70 16.05
CA ALA A 41 -3.37 5.20 16.35
C ALA A 41 -4.39 4.07 16.35
N MET A 42 -5.37 4.18 17.24
CA MET A 42 -6.59 3.38 17.18
C MET A 42 -7.63 4.19 16.40
N ILE A 43 -8.20 3.56 15.37
CA ILE A 43 -9.28 4.13 14.58
C ILE A 43 -10.49 3.20 14.61
N GLN A 44 -11.65 3.78 14.40
CA GLN A 44 -12.85 3.04 14.10
C GLN A 44 -13.02 2.98 12.58
N SER A 45 -13.16 1.77 12.03
CA SER A 45 -13.32 1.53 10.59
C SER A 45 -14.63 0.83 10.30
N GLU A 46 -15.30 1.28 9.24
CA GLU A 46 -16.54 0.71 8.72
C GLU A 46 -16.25 -0.15 7.48
N GLY A 47 -17.20 -1.01 7.10
CA GLY A 47 -17.15 -1.85 5.90
C GLY A 47 -16.85 -3.32 6.19
N ASP A 48 -17.12 -4.21 5.24
CA ASP A 48 -17.01 -5.67 5.45
C ASP A 48 -15.55 -6.11 5.62
N ILE A 49 -14.66 -5.54 4.80
CA ILE A 49 -13.23 -5.84 4.81
C ILE A 49 -12.45 -4.53 4.71
N PRO A 50 -12.21 -3.83 5.82
CA PRO A 50 -11.33 -2.66 5.85
C PRO A 50 -9.92 -2.99 5.34
N ILE A 51 -9.47 -2.27 4.31
CA ILE A 51 -8.17 -2.40 3.67
C ILE A 51 -7.43 -1.06 3.69
N PHE A 52 -6.17 -1.10 4.11
CA PHE A 52 -5.31 0.07 4.16
C PHE A 52 -3.98 -0.19 3.46
N GLN A 53 -3.56 0.80 2.68
CA GLN A 53 -2.26 0.87 2.04
C GLN A 53 -1.30 1.71 2.87
N ARG A 54 -0.13 1.16 3.16
CA ARG A 54 0.95 1.92 3.81
C ARG A 54 1.59 2.88 2.82
N GLU A 55 1.92 4.08 3.25
CA GLU A 55 2.80 4.97 2.50
C GLU A 55 4.21 4.37 2.34
N ASN A 56 4.92 4.75 1.28
CA ASN A 56 6.30 4.35 0.99
C ASN A 56 6.42 2.83 0.80
N SER A 57 5.56 2.30 -0.05
CA SER A 57 5.42 0.87 -0.32
C SER A 57 5.13 0.60 -1.79
N VAL A 58 5.27 -0.67 -2.19
CA VAL A 58 4.98 -1.13 -3.55
C VAL A 58 4.13 -2.40 -3.52
N ILE A 59 3.19 -2.50 -4.46
CA ILE A 59 2.38 -3.70 -4.64
C ILE A 59 2.51 -4.21 -6.07
N ILE A 60 2.60 -5.52 -6.20
CA ILE A 60 2.59 -6.21 -7.49
C ILE A 60 1.21 -6.83 -7.71
N VAL A 61 0.52 -6.44 -8.79
CA VAL A 61 -0.78 -7.02 -9.20
C VAL A 61 -0.78 -7.24 -10.70
N ASN A 62 -1.03 -8.48 -11.15
CA ASN A 62 -1.16 -8.84 -12.57
C ASN A 62 -0.01 -8.28 -13.45
N SER A 63 1.23 -8.49 -13.02
CA SER A 63 2.44 -7.95 -13.69
C SER A 63 2.49 -6.42 -13.78
N LYS A 64 1.86 -5.73 -12.83
CA LYS A 64 1.97 -4.28 -12.66
C LYS A 64 2.50 -3.95 -11.28
N LEU A 65 3.32 -2.91 -11.22
CA LEU A 65 3.76 -2.28 -9.97
C LEU A 65 2.83 -1.12 -9.63
N TYR A 66 2.50 -0.97 -8.35
CA TYR A 66 1.78 0.18 -7.81
C TYR A 66 2.65 0.75 -6.71
N ILE A 67 3.18 1.95 -6.91
CA ILE A 67 4.17 2.54 -6.02
C ILE A 67 3.52 3.69 -5.26
N PHE A 68 3.58 3.65 -3.94
CA PHE A 68 2.97 4.65 -3.08
C PHE A 68 4.07 5.43 -2.36
N GLY A 69 4.19 6.73 -2.66
CA GLY A 69 5.18 7.60 -2.01
C GLY A 69 6.62 7.36 -2.49
N LYS A 70 7.57 7.51 -1.57
CA LYS A 70 9.00 7.36 -1.83
C LYS A 70 9.45 5.96 -1.45
N ILE A 71 10.21 5.32 -2.33
CA ILE A 71 10.68 3.95 -2.09
C ILE A 71 12.11 3.78 -2.57
N GLU A 72 12.89 2.99 -1.85
CA GLU A 72 14.21 2.55 -2.27
C GLU A 72 14.45 1.13 -1.73
N GLU A 73 14.15 0.13 -2.53
CA GLU A 73 14.21 -1.27 -2.10
C GLU A 73 14.50 -2.24 -3.25
N ASN A 74 14.79 -3.49 -2.91
CA ASN A 74 14.93 -4.57 -3.90
C ASN A 74 13.60 -5.32 -4.00
N ILE A 75 13.06 -5.42 -5.20
CA ILE A 75 11.80 -6.12 -5.49
C ILE A 75 12.05 -7.30 -6.43
N PHE A 76 11.25 -8.36 -6.28
CA PHE A 76 11.23 -9.45 -7.24
C PHE A 76 10.04 -9.26 -8.19
N PHE A 77 10.31 -9.04 -9.47
CA PHE A 77 9.30 -8.72 -10.47
C PHE A 77 9.66 -9.33 -11.82
N ASN A 78 8.68 -9.88 -12.54
CA ASN A 78 8.90 -10.55 -13.84
C ASN A 78 10.02 -11.61 -13.86
N GLY A 79 10.24 -12.31 -12.73
CA GLY A 79 11.22 -13.39 -12.62
C GLY A 79 12.64 -12.94 -12.25
N GLU A 80 12.87 -11.64 -12.06
CA GLU A 80 14.19 -11.09 -11.75
C GLU A 80 14.15 -10.13 -10.54
N TRP A 81 15.30 -9.96 -9.90
CA TRP A 81 15.47 -8.97 -8.84
C TRP A 81 15.82 -7.62 -9.43
N HIS A 82 15.08 -6.59 -9.03
CA HIS A 82 15.29 -5.22 -9.47
C HIS A 82 15.46 -4.27 -8.29
N ARG A 83 16.34 -3.29 -8.43
CA ARG A 83 16.42 -2.14 -7.51
C ARG A 83 15.39 -1.11 -7.94
N LEU A 84 14.38 -0.88 -7.11
CA LEU A 84 13.35 0.13 -7.33
C LEU A 84 13.71 1.40 -6.56
N LYS A 85 13.66 2.57 -7.23
CA LYS A 85 13.82 3.87 -6.57
C LYS A 85 12.75 4.87 -7.04
N ARG A 86 12.14 5.57 -6.09
CA ARG A 86 11.25 6.73 -6.31
C ARG A 86 11.46 7.71 -5.17
N SER A 87 11.95 8.92 -5.47
CA SER A 87 12.30 9.90 -4.44
C SER A 87 11.59 11.24 -4.57
N ASN A 88 11.13 11.61 -5.79
CA ASN A 88 10.30 12.77 -6.17
C ASN A 88 10.17 12.94 -7.71
N GLU A 89 10.85 12.12 -8.52
CA GLU A 89 10.76 12.09 -10.00
C GLU A 89 9.99 10.84 -10.49
N LYS A 90 9.82 10.71 -11.81
CA LYS A 90 9.22 9.51 -12.44
C LYS A 90 9.90 8.25 -11.90
N PRO A 91 9.15 7.20 -11.52
CA PRO A 91 9.75 5.99 -10.93
C PRO A 91 10.75 5.35 -11.89
N SER A 92 11.80 4.70 -11.37
CA SER A 92 12.77 3.95 -12.19
C SER A 92 12.99 2.52 -11.67
N LEU A 93 13.19 1.59 -12.60
CA LEU A 93 13.54 0.19 -12.34
C LEU A 93 14.89 -0.11 -13.01
N GLY A 94 15.95 -0.26 -12.22
CA GLY A 94 17.31 -0.27 -12.78
C GLY A 94 17.61 1.04 -13.51
N ASP A 95 18.10 0.96 -14.76
CA ASP A 95 18.41 2.12 -15.61
C ASP A 95 17.18 2.67 -16.39
N HIS A 96 16.03 2.00 -16.29
CA HIS A 96 14.82 2.38 -17.03
C HIS A 96 13.97 3.38 -16.23
N VAL A 97 13.81 4.60 -16.76
CA VAL A 97 12.88 5.62 -16.24
C VAL A 97 11.48 5.34 -16.78
N MET A 98 10.54 4.99 -15.89
CA MET A 98 9.18 4.61 -16.25
C MET A 98 8.36 5.82 -16.73
N LYS A 99 7.50 5.62 -17.72
CA LYS A 99 6.54 6.65 -18.13
C LYS A 99 5.37 6.75 -17.16
N GLU A 100 4.81 7.95 -17.07
CA GLU A 100 3.54 8.20 -16.38
C GLU A 100 2.46 7.32 -17.02
N ASN A 101 1.75 6.51 -16.22
CA ASN A 101 0.76 5.49 -16.61
C ASN A 101 1.27 4.16 -17.18
N GLU A 102 2.58 3.89 -17.21
CA GLU A 102 3.10 2.55 -17.56
C GLU A 102 2.82 1.54 -16.44
N PHE A 103 2.66 2.05 -15.22
CA PHE A 103 2.27 1.37 -14.01
C PHE A 103 1.45 2.38 -13.19
N ILE A 104 0.19 2.06 -12.89
CA ILE A 104 -0.83 3.05 -12.50
C ILE A 104 -0.42 3.76 -11.19
N ILE A 105 -0.47 5.09 -11.24
CA ILE A 105 0.06 6.11 -10.30
C ILE A 105 -0.50 5.95 -8.89
#